data_AF-A0A947RRB9-F1
#
_entry.id   AF-A0A947RRB9-F1
#
_cell.length_a   1.000
_cell.length_b   1.000
_cell.length_c   1.000
_cell.angle_alpha   90.00
_cell.angle_beta   90.00
_cell.angle_gamma   90.00
#
_symmetry.space_group_name_H-M   'P 1'
#
loop_
_entity.id
_entity.type
_entity.pdbx_description
1 polymer ?
#
loop_
_entity_poly.entity_id
_entity_poly.type
_entity_poly.pdbx_seq_one_letter_code
_entity_poly.pdbx_strand_id
1 'polypeptide(L)'
;MTVPAFNYLKPDSLAEALDMLATEPGAYPIAGGTNLMVDVRAGKLSPETMIDVGDLDELRGIVVKDSQMTIGGAVTIAELLRHEIIRQRVPVLFAAGKTFANTLIRNRATVGGNLVNAAPCSDTAPALLVLDAEVSLSSSSGTRWIPLTEFLVGAFQTQRRADELLMEVRFPIPPASSRGGFEKMGLRKISCMAKVDVAVMADFDERGACKDARIALGAVAPIPLRAEKAEASLVGTAFIARAPEKPVRCGEQVQDKTIEEAARLAGEAASPRSGSEYKRQVVYGLTRRILTAMATGIRDGEAS
;
A
#
# COMPACT_ATOMS: atom_id res chain seq x y z
N MET A 1 -28.44 -6.03 13.53
CA MET A 1 -28.26 -4.60 13.22
C MET A 1 -28.88 -4.36 11.86
N THR A 2 -29.91 -3.52 11.79
CA THR A 2 -30.54 -3.10 10.53
C THR A 2 -29.69 -2.02 9.88
N VAL A 3 -29.51 -2.11 8.57
CA VAL A 3 -28.86 -1.07 7.77
C VAL A 3 -29.89 0.05 7.55
N PRO A 4 -29.53 1.34 7.73
CA PRO A 4 -30.46 2.43 7.42
C PRO A 4 -30.88 2.40 5.94
N ALA A 5 -32.07 2.90 5.63
CA ALA A 5 -32.48 3.05 4.24
C ALA A 5 -31.59 4.09 3.55
N PHE A 6 -31.22 3.82 2.31
CA PHE A 6 -30.46 4.73 1.45
C PHE A 6 -30.90 4.55 -0.01
N ASN A 7 -30.75 5.60 -0.80
CA ASN A 7 -30.88 5.55 -2.25
C ASN A 7 -29.63 4.88 -2.82
N TYR A 8 -29.82 3.95 -3.76
CA TYR A 8 -28.73 3.28 -4.45
C TYR A 8 -28.79 3.62 -5.93
N LEU A 9 -27.78 4.33 -6.40
CA LEU A 9 -27.64 4.76 -7.80
C LEU A 9 -26.55 3.94 -8.45
N LYS A 10 -26.79 3.53 -9.70
CA LYS A 10 -25.83 2.75 -10.49
C LYS A 10 -25.66 3.41 -11.85
N PRO A 11 -24.63 4.26 -12.03
CA PRO A 11 -24.34 4.91 -13.30
C PRO A 11 -23.87 3.89 -14.35
N ASP A 12 -24.21 4.14 -15.61
CA ASP A 12 -23.78 3.34 -16.76
C ASP A 12 -22.47 3.85 -17.38
N SER A 13 -21.97 5.00 -16.93
CA SER A 13 -20.73 5.61 -17.43
C SER A 13 -20.01 6.43 -16.37
N LEU A 14 -18.71 6.68 -16.58
CA LEU A 14 -17.96 7.61 -15.74
C LEU A 14 -18.56 9.02 -15.74
N ALA A 15 -19.00 9.53 -16.89
CA ALA A 15 -19.57 10.87 -16.99
C ALA A 15 -20.81 11.02 -16.10
N GLU A 16 -21.70 10.02 -16.13
CA GLU A 16 -22.88 9.97 -15.27
C GLU A 16 -22.50 9.87 -13.79
N ALA A 17 -21.51 9.03 -13.43
CA ALA A 17 -21.05 8.91 -12.05
C ALA A 17 -20.51 10.24 -11.49
N LEU A 18 -19.75 10.99 -12.29
CA LEU A 18 -19.19 12.28 -11.91
C LEU A 18 -20.27 13.38 -11.84
N ASP A 19 -21.27 13.33 -12.72
CA ASP A 19 -22.43 14.23 -12.66
C ASP A 19 -23.23 13.97 -11.38
N MET A 20 -23.57 12.71 -11.08
CA MET A 20 -24.26 12.33 -9.83
C MET A 20 -23.50 12.81 -8.59
N LEU A 21 -22.18 12.68 -8.54
CA LEU A 21 -21.37 13.16 -7.41
C LEU A 21 -21.33 14.68 -7.29
N ALA A 22 -21.47 15.40 -8.40
CA ALA A 22 -21.56 16.86 -8.40
C ALA A 22 -22.96 17.34 -7.98
N THR A 23 -24.02 16.63 -8.36
CA THR A 23 -25.41 17.02 -8.10
C THR A 23 -25.98 16.50 -6.79
N GLU A 24 -25.38 15.46 -6.19
CA GLU A 24 -25.80 14.86 -4.91
C GLU A 24 -24.73 15.06 -3.82
N PRO A 25 -24.59 16.27 -3.23
CA PRO A 25 -23.66 16.52 -2.14
C PRO A 25 -23.89 15.56 -0.97
N GLY A 26 -22.86 14.82 -0.58
CA GLY A 26 -22.94 13.82 0.50
C GLY A 26 -23.25 12.41 0.02
N ALA A 27 -23.41 12.18 -1.29
CA ALA A 27 -23.40 10.83 -1.84
C ALA A 27 -22.05 10.13 -1.61
N TYR A 28 -22.11 8.83 -1.35
CA TYR A 28 -20.92 8.01 -1.12
C TYR A 28 -20.65 7.09 -2.33
N PRO A 29 -19.50 7.22 -3.00
CA PRO A 29 -19.04 6.21 -3.94
C PRO A 29 -18.85 4.86 -3.22
N ILE A 30 -19.42 3.80 -3.77
CA ILE A 30 -19.22 2.42 -3.32
C ILE A 30 -18.61 1.59 -4.45
N ALA A 31 -17.55 0.86 -4.15
CA ALA A 31 -16.96 -0.14 -5.05
C ALA A 31 -16.98 -1.53 -4.39
N GLY A 32 -15.93 -1.89 -3.66
CA GLY A 32 -15.86 -3.16 -2.94
C GLY A 32 -16.79 -3.27 -1.73
N GLY A 33 -17.16 -2.15 -1.12
CA GLY A 33 -18.01 -2.09 0.07
C GLY A 33 -17.41 -2.67 1.36
N THR A 34 -16.17 -3.19 1.33
CA THR A 34 -15.58 -3.96 2.45
C THR A 34 -15.23 -3.15 3.69
N ASN A 35 -15.12 -1.82 3.56
CA ASN A 35 -15.00 -0.88 4.67
C ASN A 35 -16.31 -0.10 4.86
N LEU A 36 -16.79 0.54 3.79
CA LEU A 36 -17.99 1.38 3.80
C LEU A 36 -19.19 0.67 4.44
N MET A 37 -19.56 -0.52 3.96
CA MET A 37 -20.73 -1.24 4.48
C MET A 37 -20.52 -1.79 5.90
N VAL A 38 -19.27 -1.93 6.36
CA VAL A 38 -18.98 -2.29 7.76
C VAL A 38 -19.30 -1.10 8.66
N ASP A 39 -18.89 0.11 8.28
CA ASP A 39 -19.16 1.32 9.06
C ASP A 39 -20.65 1.69 9.04
N VAL A 40 -21.34 1.46 7.91
CA VAL A 40 -22.80 1.60 7.83
C VAL A 40 -23.52 0.63 8.77
N ARG A 41 -23.16 -0.67 8.73
CA ARG A 41 -23.75 -1.67 9.64
C ARG A 41 -23.47 -1.38 11.11
N ALA A 42 -22.34 -0.74 11.41
CA ALA A 42 -21.95 -0.34 12.76
C ALA A 42 -22.59 0.98 13.21
N GLY A 43 -23.38 1.65 12.35
CA GLY A 43 -23.99 2.94 12.64
C GLY A 43 -23.01 4.10 12.75
N LYS A 44 -21.76 3.92 12.27
CA LYS A 44 -20.77 5.01 12.21
C LYS A 44 -20.98 5.94 11.02
N LEU A 45 -21.65 5.42 10.00
CA LEU A 45 -21.96 6.13 8.77
C LEU A 45 -23.41 5.87 8.38
N SER A 46 -24.12 6.92 7.98
CA SER A 46 -25.51 6.84 7.54
C SER A 46 -25.67 7.62 6.24
N PRO A 47 -25.21 7.06 5.11
CA PRO A 47 -25.32 7.74 3.83
C PRO A 47 -26.78 7.77 3.37
N GLU A 48 -27.24 8.91 2.88
CA GLU A 48 -28.58 9.02 2.26
C GLU A 48 -28.57 8.43 0.86
N THR A 49 -27.46 8.60 0.13
CA THR A 49 -27.26 8.12 -1.25
C THR A 49 -25.92 7.40 -1.37
N MET A 50 -25.92 6.25 -2.03
CA MET A 50 -24.73 5.54 -2.48
C MET A 50 -24.70 5.45 -4.01
N ILE A 51 -23.53 5.67 -4.60
CA ILE A 51 -23.30 5.59 -6.05
C ILE A 51 -22.35 4.42 -6.30
N ASP A 52 -22.83 3.36 -6.93
CA ASP A 52 -22.00 2.19 -7.23
C ASP A 52 -21.11 2.44 -8.45
N VAL A 53 -19.81 2.53 -8.20
CA VAL A 53 -18.78 2.76 -9.21
C VAL A 53 -17.97 1.50 -9.50
N GLY A 54 -18.29 0.36 -8.86
CA GLY A 54 -17.49 -0.87 -8.93
C GLY A 54 -17.46 -1.52 -10.31
N ASP A 55 -18.47 -1.24 -11.14
CA ASP A 55 -18.65 -1.82 -12.48
C ASP A 55 -18.21 -0.88 -13.62
N LEU A 56 -17.75 0.34 -13.32
CA LEU A 56 -17.26 1.28 -14.34
C LEU A 56 -15.96 0.77 -14.96
N ASP A 57 -15.95 0.57 -16.28
CA ASP A 57 -14.80 0.01 -17.00
C ASP A 57 -13.56 0.89 -16.91
N GLU A 58 -13.73 2.22 -16.83
CA GLU A 58 -12.64 3.19 -16.67
C GLU A 58 -11.91 3.08 -15.32
N LEU A 59 -12.52 2.43 -14.33
CA LEU A 59 -11.90 2.17 -13.02
C LEU A 59 -11.21 0.80 -12.96
N ARG A 60 -11.22 0.02 -14.04
CA ARG A 60 -10.78 -1.37 -14.05
C ARG A 60 -9.53 -1.56 -14.89
N GLY A 61 -8.87 -2.69 -14.68
CA GLY A 61 -7.69 -3.08 -15.44
C GLY A 61 -6.38 -2.59 -14.84
N ILE A 62 -5.32 -3.28 -15.27
CA ILE A 62 -3.93 -2.98 -14.95
C ILE A 62 -3.22 -2.85 -16.29
N VAL A 63 -2.60 -1.69 -16.52
CA VAL A 63 -1.93 -1.37 -17.79
C VAL A 63 -0.46 -1.12 -17.52
N VAL A 64 0.38 -1.60 -18.43
CA VAL A 64 1.80 -1.29 -18.44
C VAL A 64 2.13 -0.57 -19.75
N LYS A 65 2.63 0.65 -19.63
CA LYS A 65 2.99 1.50 -20.76
C LYS A 65 4.17 2.40 -20.38
N ASP A 66 5.14 2.55 -21.29
CA ASP A 66 6.26 3.48 -21.13
C ASP A 66 7.03 3.33 -19.79
N SER A 67 7.27 2.08 -19.36
CA SER A 67 7.87 1.75 -18.06
C SER A 67 7.10 2.24 -16.82
N GLN A 68 5.84 2.63 -16.98
CA GLN A 68 4.90 2.86 -15.90
C GLN A 68 3.86 1.76 -15.81
N MET A 69 3.40 1.52 -14.59
CA MET A 69 2.26 0.67 -14.29
C MET A 69 1.12 1.55 -13.78
N THR A 70 -0.07 1.32 -14.34
CA THR A 70 -1.32 1.98 -13.94
C THR A 70 -2.30 0.91 -13.46
N ILE A 71 -2.93 1.16 -12.31
CA ILE A 71 -3.91 0.27 -11.67
C ILE A 71 -5.20 1.05 -11.47
N GLY A 72 -6.29 0.61 -12.11
CA GLY A 72 -7.60 1.22 -11.93
C GLY A 72 -8.11 1.13 -10.48
N GLY A 73 -8.88 2.14 -10.04
CA GLY A 73 -9.37 2.27 -8.67
C GLY A 73 -10.33 1.16 -8.22
N ALA A 74 -11.02 0.52 -9.16
CA ALA A 74 -11.91 -0.62 -8.94
C ALA A 74 -11.19 -1.98 -9.08
N VAL A 75 -9.90 -2.02 -9.44
CA VAL A 75 -9.12 -3.26 -9.42
C VAL A 75 -9.10 -3.84 -8.02
N THR A 76 -9.53 -5.09 -7.89
CA THR A 76 -9.56 -5.82 -6.62
C THR A 76 -8.17 -6.27 -6.21
N ILE A 77 -7.96 -6.46 -4.91
CA ILE A 77 -6.71 -7.05 -4.41
C ILE A 77 -6.47 -8.45 -4.99
N ALA A 78 -7.54 -9.20 -5.26
CA ALA A 78 -7.43 -10.51 -5.91
C ALA A 78 -6.95 -10.43 -7.36
N GLU A 79 -7.42 -9.44 -8.14
CA GLU A 79 -6.92 -9.20 -9.51
C GLU A 79 -5.46 -8.74 -9.50
N LEU A 80 -5.11 -7.82 -8.58
CA LEU A 80 -3.73 -7.38 -8.35
C LEU A 80 -2.78 -8.56 -8.10
N LEU A 81 -3.19 -9.54 -7.30
CA LEU A 81 -2.38 -10.73 -7.00
C LEU A 81 -2.29 -11.73 -8.18
N ARG A 82 -3.23 -11.70 -9.13
CA ARG A 82 -3.18 -12.54 -10.32
C ARG A 82 -2.37 -11.92 -11.45
N HIS A 83 -2.10 -10.61 -11.40
CA HIS A 83 -1.37 -9.92 -12.44
C HIS A 83 0.10 -10.33 -12.49
N GLU A 84 0.53 -10.87 -13.64
CA GLU A 84 1.84 -11.48 -13.81
C GLU A 84 3.00 -10.51 -13.53
N ILE A 85 2.93 -9.29 -14.10
CA ILE A 85 3.99 -8.30 -13.94
C ILE A 85 4.09 -7.83 -12.48
N ILE A 86 2.98 -7.74 -11.75
CA ILE A 86 3.02 -7.35 -10.33
C ILE A 86 3.75 -8.44 -9.53
N ARG A 87 3.40 -9.71 -9.78
CA ARG A 87 4.04 -10.85 -9.12
C ARG A 87 5.55 -10.95 -9.40
N GLN A 88 5.98 -10.58 -10.61
CA GLN A 88 7.38 -10.72 -11.03
C GLN A 88 8.23 -9.48 -10.73
N ARG A 89 7.69 -8.27 -10.91
CA ARG A 89 8.45 -7.01 -10.94
C ARG A 89 8.12 -6.04 -9.81
N VAL A 90 7.02 -6.25 -9.09
CA VAL A 90 6.57 -5.36 -8.01
C VAL A 90 6.40 -6.17 -6.71
N PRO A 91 7.49 -6.79 -6.20
CA PRO A 91 7.42 -7.76 -5.11
C PRO A 91 6.84 -7.17 -3.82
N VAL A 92 7.09 -5.88 -3.54
CA VAL A 92 6.57 -5.19 -2.36
C VAL A 92 5.04 -5.08 -2.36
N LEU A 93 4.45 -4.72 -3.50
CA LEU A 93 2.99 -4.61 -3.64
C LEU A 93 2.33 -5.99 -3.66
N PHE A 94 2.96 -6.97 -4.30
CA PHE A 94 2.50 -8.35 -4.28
C PHE A 94 2.51 -8.93 -2.85
N ALA A 95 3.57 -8.69 -2.08
CA ALA A 95 3.67 -9.14 -0.68
C ALA A 95 2.61 -8.47 0.21
N ALA A 96 2.38 -7.16 0.05
CA ALA A 96 1.29 -6.45 0.73
C ALA A 96 -0.08 -7.10 0.44
N GLY A 97 -0.41 -7.30 -0.84
CA GLY A 97 -1.66 -7.94 -1.26
C GLY A 97 -1.84 -9.36 -0.70
N LYS A 98 -0.76 -10.14 -0.54
CA LYS A 98 -0.84 -11.50 0.01
C LYS A 98 -1.27 -11.51 1.47
N THR A 99 -0.86 -10.51 2.25
CA THR A 99 -1.22 -10.36 3.67
C THR A 99 -2.54 -9.60 3.89
N PHE A 100 -3.12 -9.07 2.81
CA PHE A 100 -4.36 -8.32 2.84
C PHE A 100 -5.56 -9.22 3.21
N ALA A 101 -6.13 -8.98 4.37
CA ALA A 101 -7.36 -9.60 4.86
C ALA A 101 -7.43 -11.15 4.64
N ASN A 102 -8.56 -11.65 4.12
CA ASN A 102 -8.72 -13.01 3.63
C ASN A 102 -9.18 -12.97 2.16
N THR A 103 -9.26 -14.15 1.54
CA THR A 103 -9.67 -14.30 0.14
C THR A 103 -11.05 -13.69 -0.17
N LEU A 104 -12.04 -13.81 0.72
CA LEU A 104 -13.37 -13.25 0.50
C LEU A 104 -13.31 -11.72 0.41
N ILE A 105 -12.59 -11.09 1.33
CA ILE A 105 -12.38 -9.65 1.31
C ILE A 105 -11.55 -9.23 0.09
N ARG A 106 -10.48 -9.95 -0.27
CA ARG A 106 -9.65 -9.62 -1.44
C ARG A 106 -10.39 -9.68 -2.76
N ASN A 107 -11.42 -10.53 -2.88
CA ASN A 107 -12.27 -10.62 -4.08
C ASN A 107 -13.23 -9.43 -4.24
N ARG A 108 -13.32 -8.55 -3.23
CA ARG A 108 -14.20 -7.38 -3.25
C ARG A 108 -13.46 -6.07 -3.02
N ALA A 109 -12.54 -6.04 -2.07
CA ALA A 109 -11.75 -4.86 -1.73
C ALA A 109 -10.95 -4.40 -2.94
N THR A 110 -11.05 -3.11 -3.25
CA THR A 110 -10.38 -2.49 -4.38
C THR A 110 -9.19 -1.65 -3.91
N VAL A 111 -8.20 -1.45 -4.78
CA VAL A 111 -7.02 -0.62 -4.49
C VAL A 111 -7.44 0.82 -4.20
N GLY A 112 -8.29 1.40 -5.05
CA GLY A 112 -8.82 2.76 -4.85
C GLY A 112 -9.64 2.89 -3.57
N GLY A 113 -10.49 1.90 -3.27
CA GLY A 113 -11.26 1.88 -2.02
C GLY A 113 -10.37 1.79 -0.78
N ASN A 114 -9.27 1.04 -0.84
CA ASN A 114 -8.32 0.95 0.26
C ASN A 114 -7.57 2.27 0.51
N LEU A 115 -7.20 3.00 -0.56
CA LEU A 115 -6.57 4.31 -0.48
C LEU A 115 -7.54 5.40 0.00
N VAL A 116 -8.73 5.50 -0.60
CA VAL A 116 -9.75 6.51 -0.24
C VAL A 116 -10.22 6.35 1.20
N ASN A 117 -10.31 5.11 1.71
CA ASN A 117 -10.62 4.87 3.11
C ASN A 117 -9.55 5.44 4.07
N ALA A 118 -8.29 5.58 3.63
CA ALA A 118 -7.20 6.23 4.37
C ALA A 118 -7.05 5.77 5.83
N ALA A 119 -7.31 4.49 6.10
CA ALA A 119 -7.07 3.93 7.42
C ALA A 119 -5.56 3.96 7.74
N PRO A 120 -5.14 4.32 8.96
CA PRO A 120 -3.73 4.26 9.36
C PRO A 120 -3.09 2.87 9.17
N CYS A 121 -3.90 1.82 9.21
CA CYS A 121 -3.50 0.42 9.00
C CYS A 121 -3.79 -0.09 7.58
N SER A 122 -3.76 0.80 6.58
CA SER A 122 -3.92 0.45 5.17
C SER A 122 -2.70 -0.35 4.68
N ASP A 123 -2.94 -1.58 4.25
CA ASP A 123 -1.86 -2.50 3.83
C ASP A 123 -1.21 -2.08 2.50
N THR A 124 -1.97 -1.52 1.54
CA THR A 124 -1.41 -1.18 0.22
C THR A 124 -0.69 0.17 0.21
N ALA A 125 -1.04 1.08 1.11
CA ALA A 125 -0.49 2.44 1.10
C ALA A 125 1.03 2.49 1.33
N PRO A 126 1.63 1.79 2.33
CA PRO A 126 3.09 1.74 2.47
C PRO A 126 3.77 1.15 1.22
N ALA A 127 3.21 0.10 0.64
CA ALA A 127 3.77 -0.52 -0.56
C ALA A 127 3.75 0.41 -1.78
N LEU A 128 2.68 1.20 -1.93
CA LEU A 128 2.57 2.20 -3.00
C LEU A 128 3.46 3.44 -2.74
N LEU A 129 3.69 3.81 -1.47
CA LEU A 129 4.59 4.91 -1.12
C LEU A 129 6.05 4.62 -1.48
N VAL A 130 6.53 3.38 -1.31
CA VAL A 130 7.89 3.01 -1.74
C VAL A 130 8.02 2.86 -3.25
N LEU A 131 6.91 2.88 -3.99
CA LEU A 131 6.90 2.89 -5.45
C LEU A 131 6.81 4.31 -6.03
N ASP A 132 6.81 5.35 -5.18
CA ASP A 132 6.52 6.74 -5.56
C ASP A 132 5.23 6.86 -6.36
N ALA A 133 4.17 6.19 -5.88
CA ALA A 133 2.89 6.21 -6.58
C ALA A 133 2.24 7.60 -6.59
N GLU A 134 1.52 7.88 -7.66
CA GLU A 134 0.60 9.00 -7.81
C GLU A 134 -0.81 8.47 -8.01
N VAL A 135 -1.80 9.26 -7.60
CA VAL A 135 -3.22 8.96 -7.82
C VAL A 135 -3.86 10.04 -8.67
N SER A 136 -4.78 9.64 -9.53
CA SER A 136 -5.60 10.59 -10.30
C SER A 136 -6.98 10.73 -9.67
N LEU A 137 -7.43 11.96 -9.51
CA LEU A 137 -8.77 12.31 -9.07
C LEU A 137 -9.51 12.99 -10.22
N SER A 138 -10.71 12.52 -10.54
CA SER A 138 -11.56 13.09 -11.60
C SER A 138 -12.88 13.61 -11.03
N SER A 139 -13.29 14.79 -11.48
CA SER A 139 -14.66 15.30 -11.34
C SER A 139 -15.20 15.79 -12.68
N SER A 140 -16.44 16.30 -12.72
CA SER A 140 -17.03 16.92 -13.92
C SER A 140 -16.21 18.09 -14.47
N SER A 141 -15.35 18.70 -13.63
CA SER A 141 -14.46 19.81 -14.02
C SER A 141 -13.12 19.36 -14.60
N GLY A 142 -12.81 18.05 -14.58
CA GLY A 142 -11.57 17.50 -15.12
C GLY A 142 -10.81 16.58 -14.17
N THR A 143 -9.59 16.22 -14.56
CA THR A 143 -8.73 15.27 -13.85
C THR A 143 -7.46 15.95 -13.35
N ARG A 144 -7.05 15.61 -12.12
CA ARG A 144 -5.77 16.04 -11.54
C ARG A 144 -4.99 14.86 -10.98
N TRP A 145 -3.66 14.94 -11.05
CA TRP A 145 -2.73 13.98 -10.47
C TRP A 145 -2.17 14.53 -9.16
N ILE A 146 -2.04 13.66 -8.16
CA ILE A 146 -1.51 14.00 -6.84
C ILE A 146 -0.54 12.90 -6.41
N PRO A 147 0.68 13.23 -5.96
CA PRO A 147 1.56 12.27 -5.31
C PRO A 147 0.87 11.59 -4.13
N LEU A 148 1.07 10.28 -3.94
CA LEU A 148 0.43 9.57 -2.82
C LEU A 148 0.85 10.14 -1.45
N THR A 149 2.06 10.70 -1.36
CA THR A 149 2.58 11.43 -0.20
C THR A 149 1.74 12.65 0.17
N GLU A 150 1.07 13.27 -0.79
CA GLU A 150 0.20 14.43 -0.58
C GLU A 150 -1.28 14.06 -0.50
N PHE A 151 -1.66 12.90 -1.07
CA PHE A 151 -3.05 12.44 -1.10
C PHE A 151 -3.58 12.06 0.30
N LEU A 152 -2.77 11.42 1.14
CA LEU A 152 -3.12 11.00 2.49
C LEU A 152 -2.76 12.11 3.49
N VAL A 153 -3.75 12.83 4.00
CA VAL A 153 -3.52 14.02 4.85
C VAL A 153 -3.85 13.81 6.32
N GLY A 154 -4.50 12.69 6.66
CA GLY A 154 -4.83 12.35 8.04
C GLY A 154 -5.45 10.97 8.16
N ALA A 155 -5.67 10.54 9.40
CA ALA A 155 -6.38 9.28 9.65
C ALA A 155 -7.81 9.37 9.12
N PHE A 156 -8.15 8.52 8.14
CA PHE A 156 -9.42 8.55 7.41
C PHE A 156 -9.68 9.86 6.65
N GLN A 157 -8.62 10.57 6.25
CA GLN A 157 -8.71 11.84 5.54
C GLN A 157 -7.80 11.84 4.31
N THR A 158 -8.33 12.30 3.18
CA THR A 158 -7.61 12.42 1.90
C THR A 158 -7.83 13.79 1.29
N GLN A 159 -7.02 14.15 0.28
CA GLN A 159 -7.23 15.35 -0.55
C GLN A 159 -8.43 15.26 -1.50
N ARG A 160 -9.14 14.12 -1.54
CA ARG A 160 -10.30 13.91 -2.41
C ARG A 160 -11.44 14.84 -2.02
N ARG A 161 -11.94 15.62 -2.98
CA ARG A 161 -13.16 16.43 -2.83
C ARG A 161 -14.40 15.54 -2.92
N ALA A 162 -15.54 16.04 -2.45
CA ALA A 162 -16.79 15.28 -2.44
C ALA A 162 -17.21 14.83 -3.86
N ASP A 163 -16.99 15.69 -4.85
CA ASP A 163 -17.32 15.51 -6.28
C ASP A 163 -16.28 14.69 -7.07
N GLU A 164 -15.22 14.20 -6.42
CA GLU A 164 -14.12 13.50 -7.09
C GLU A 164 -14.17 11.97 -6.90
N LEU A 165 -13.82 11.23 -7.95
CA LEU A 165 -13.48 9.80 -7.90
C LEU A 165 -11.99 9.57 -8.01
N LEU A 166 -11.45 8.63 -7.23
CA LEU A 166 -10.11 8.10 -7.44
C LEU A 166 -10.16 7.13 -8.62
N MET A 167 -9.58 7.57 -9.74
CA MET A 167 -9.65 6.82 -11.01
C MET A 167 -8.62 5.70 -11.08
N GLU A 168 -7.35 6.03 -10.84
CA GLU A 168 -6.24 5.12 -10.99
C GLU A 168 -5.07 5.52 -10.08
N VAL A 169 -4.20 4.55 -9.85
CA VAL A 169 -2.91 4.68 -9.18
C VAL A 169 -1.84 4.33 -10.19
N ARG A 170 -0.84 5.18 -10.38
CA ARG A 170 0.30 4.91 -11.25
C ARG A 170 1.62 4.97 -10.51
N PHE A 171 2.60 4.21 -10.97
CA PHE A 171 3.98 4.25 -10.47
C PHE A 171 4.96 3.73 -11.53
N PRO A 172 6.24 4.16 -11.48
CA PRO A 172 7.28 3.58 -12.32
C PRO A 172 7.48 2.10 -12.00
N ILE A 173 7.66 1.27 -13.03
CA ILE A 173 8.03 -0.13 -12.84
C ILE A 173 9.45 -0.19 -12.30
N PRO A 174 9.68 -0.84 -11.16
CA PRO A 174 11.02 -0.93 -10.59
C PRO A 174 12.01 -1.60 -11.54
N PRO A 175 13.26 -1.09 -11.64
CA PRO A 175 14.33 -1.74 -12.39
C PRO A 175 14.50 -3.23 -12.03
N ALA A 176 15.02 -4.03 -12.97
CA ALA A 176 15.25 -5.46 -12.72
C ALA A 176 16.29 -5.73 -11.62
N SER A 177 17.17 -4.75 -11.37
CA SER A 177 18.13 -4.74 -10.26
C SER A 177 17.49 -4.50 -8.89
N SER A 178 16.24 -4.03 -8.86
CA SER A 178 15.58 -3.67 -7.62
C SER A 178 15.09 -4.89 -6.84
N ARG A 179 15.17 -4.79 -5.52
CA ARG A 179 14.65 -5.77 -4.56
C ARG A 179 13.71 -5.05 -3.61
N GLY A 180 12.69 -5.76 -3.14
CA GLY A 180 11.77 -5.19 -2.17
C GLY A 180 11.01 -6.26 -1.40
N GLY A 181 10.43 -5.84 -0.29
CA GLY A 181 9.70 -6.70 0.61
C GLY A 181 8.68 -5.92 1.42
N PHE A 182 7.70 -6.64 1.94
CA PHE A 182 6.67 -6.11 2.82
C PHE A 182 6.47 -7.08 3.98
N GLU A 183 6.46 -6.54 5.20
CA GLU A 183 6.20 -7.29 6.42
C GLU A 183 5.11 -6.59 7.22
N LYS A 184 4.19 -7.39 7.76
CA LYS A 184 3.06 -6.93 8.56
C LYS A 184 3.01 -7.67 9.88
N MET A 185 3.00 -6.92 10.96
CA MET A 185 2.71 -7.45 12.29
C MET A 185 1.24 -7.17 12.64
N GLY A 186 0.49 -8.24 12.87
CA GLY A 186 -0.87 -8.18 13.43
C GLY A 186 -1.03 -9.14 14.60
N LEU A 187 -2.22 -9.14 15.23
CA LEU A 187 -2.52 -10.02 16.38
C LEU A 187 -2.74 -11.49 16.00
N ARG A 188 -2.88 -11.79 14.70
CA ARG A 188 -3.10 -13.12 14.14
C ARG A 188 -2.57 -13.16 12.71
N LYS A 189 -2.28 -14.35 12.17
CA LYS A 189 -1.65 -14.53 10.85
C LYS A 189 -2.51 -14.09 9.65
N ILE A 190 -3.84 -14.15 9.76
CA ILE A 190 -4.77 -13.88 8.65
C ILE A 190 -5.90 -12.97 9.13
N SER A 191 -6.43 -12.10 8.24
CA SER A 191 -7.57 -11.21 8.55
C SER A 191 -7.34 -10.34 9.79
N CYS A 192 -6.14 -9.78 9.94
CA CYS A 192 -5.82 -8.83 10.99
C CYS A 192 -5.62 -7.44 10.40
N MET A 193 -6.04 -6.42 11.15
CA MET A 193 -5.53 -5.07 10.91
C MET A 193 -4.08 -5.03 11.37
N ALA A 194 -3.25 -4.30 10.62
CA ALA A 194 -1.88 -4.08 10.99
C ALA A 194 -1.77 -3.35 12.33
N LYS A 195 -0.82 -3.81 13.17
CA LYS A 195 -0.27 -3.03 14.27
C LYS A 195 0.92 -2.22 13.81
N VAL A 196 1.71 -2.78 12.90
CA VAL A 196 2.85 -2.18 12.20
C VAL A 196 2.97 -2.85 10.83
N ASP A 197 3.17 -2.05 9.79
CA ASP A 197 3.59 -2.52 8.46
C ASP A 197 4.91 -1.86 8.08
N VAL A 198 5.78 -2.58 7.39
CA VAL A 198 6.99 -2.02 6.78
C VAL A 198 7.05 -2.48 5.34
N ALA A 199 7.20 -1.52 4.43
CA ALA A 199 7.50 -1.74 3.02
C ALA A 199 8.92 -1.23 2.74
N VAL A 200 9.71 -2.02 2.01
CA VAL A 200 11.04 -1.60 1.54
C VAL A 200 11.13 -1.86 0.04
N MET A 201 11.70 -0.90 -0.68
CA MET A 201 12.14 -1.06 -2.05
C MET A 201 13.53 -0.44 -2.20
N ALA A 202 14.47 -1.13 -2.83
CA ALA A 202 15.79 -0.60 -3.10
C ALA A 202 16.31 -1.06 -4.46
N ASP A 203 17.02 -0.17 -5.15
CA ASP A 203 17.71 -0.45 -6.40
C ASP A 203 19.22 -0.57 -6.17
N PHE A 204 19.87 -1.44 -6.94
CA PHE A 204 21.29 -1.76 -6.76
C PHE A 204 22.08 -1.64 -8.05
N ASP A 205 23.36 -1.30 -7.93
CA ASP A 205 24.31 -1.38 -9.02
C ASP A 205 24.87 -2.81 -9.21
N GLU A 206 25.69 -2.98 -10.25
CA GLU A 206 26.33 -4.26 -10.57
C GLU A 206 27.33 -4.74 -9.52
N ARG A 207 27.79 -3.84 -8.64
CA ARG A 207 28.70 -4.13 -7.53
C ARG A 207 27.95 -4.46 -6.23
N GLY A 208 26.63 -4.33 -6.24
CA GLY A 208 25.77 -4.54 -5.08
C GLY A 208 25.63 -3.32 -4.18
N ALA A 209 26.06 -2.13 -4.62
CA ALA A 209 25.84 -0.89 -3.90
C ALA A 209 24.41 -0.38 -4.15
N CYS A 210 23.75 0.08 -3.10
CA CYS A 210 22.40 0.63 -3.14
C CYS A 210 22.40 1.99 -3.85
N LYS A 211 21.68 2.12 -4.96
CA LYS A 211 21.51 3.39 -5.71
C LYS A 211 20.37 4.24 -5.16
N ASP A 212 19.28 3.58 -4.80
CA ASP A 212 18.08 4.20 -4.27
C ASP A 212 17.46 3.24 -3.24
N ALA A 213 16.88 3.79 -2.18
CA ALA A 213 16.23 3.02 -1.13
C ALA A 213 15.04 3.78 -0.59
N ARG A 214 13.95 3.05 -0.33
CA ARG A 214 12.67 3.61 0.08
C ARG A 214 12.08 2.71 1.13
N ILE A 215 11.73 3.28 2.27
CA ILE A 215 11.21 2.57 3.44
C ILE A 215 9.96 3.29 3.89
N ALA A 216 8.79 2.67 3.72
CA ALA A 216 7.52 3.21 4.20
C ALA A 216 7.00 2.42 5.39
N LEU A 217 6.45 3.14 6.37
CA LEU A 217 5.94 2.59 7.62
C LEU A 217 4.42 2.80 7.70
N GLY A 218 3.68 1.74 7.95
CA GLY A 218 2.22 1.74 8.16
C GLY A 218 1.84 1.49 9.61
N ALA A 219 0.65 1.95 10.00
CA ALA A 219 0.07 1.80 11.34
C ALA A 219 0.90 2.37 12.52
N VAL A 220 1.94 3.17 12.24
CA VAL A 220 2.82 3.79 13.24
C VAL A 220 2.72 5.32 13.30
N ALA A 221 1.77 5.90 12.59
CA ALA A 221 1.42 7.32 12.58
C ALA A 221 -0.03 7.47 12.06
N PRO A 222 -0.64 8.67 12.09
CA PRO A 222 -1.98 8.89 11.52
C PRO A 222 -2.09 8.59 10.02
N ILE A 223 -1.01 8.78 9.28
CA ILE A 223 -0.84 8.39 7.88
C ILE A 223 0.44 7.57 7.73
N PRO A 224 0.57 6.71 6.70
CA PRO A 224 1.83 6.07 6.37
C PRO A 224 2.91 7.11 6.06
N LEU A 225 4.17 6.84 6.43
CA LEU A 225 5.28 7.79 6.26
C LEU A 225 6.53 7.12 5.72
N ARG A 226 7.41 7.90 5.08
CA ARG A 226 8.73 7.49 4.59
C ARG A 226 9.79 7.69 5.69
N ALA A 227 10.65 6.70 5.89
CA ALA A 227 11.75 6.75 6.85
C ALA A 227 13.02 7.30 6.18
N GLU A 228 12.97 8.55 5.71
CA GLU A 228 13.99 9.16 4.84
C GLU A 228 15.42 9.09 5.39
N LYS A 229 15.61 9.18 6.70
CA LYS A 229 16.94 9.02 7.32
C LYS A 229 17.49 7.60 7.14
N ALA A 230 16.64 6.59 7.27
CA ALA A 230 16.99 5.19 7.05
C ALA A 230 17.22 4.89 5.57
N GLU A 231 16.48 5.55 4.69
CA GLU A 231 16.68 5.49 3.24
C GLU A 231 18.08 6.03 2.88
N ALA A 232 18.40 7.23 3.36
CA ALA A 232 19.69 7.88 3.12
C ALA A 232 20.88 7.07 3.67
N SER A 233 20.72 6.35 4.79
CA SER A 233 21.79 5.52 5.35
C SER A 233 22.12 4.28 4.50
N LEU A 234 21.20 3.85 3.63
CA LEU A 234 21.41 2.71 2.73
C LEU A 234 22.11 3.12 1.43
N VAL A 235 21.83 4.31 0.90
CA VAL A 235 22.37 4.77 -0.39
C VAL A 235 23.91 4.79 -0.36
N GLY A 236 24.54 4.23 -1.39
CA GLY A 236 25.99 4.11 -1.53
C GLY A 236 26.63 2.94 -0.76
N THR A 237 25.87 2.25 0.10
CA THR A 237 26.37 1.09 0.84
C THR A 237 26.16 -0.21 0.05
N ALA A 238 27.08 -1.16 0.17
CA ALA A 238 26.96 -2.48 -0.41
C ALA A 238 26.56 -3.49 0.68
N PHE A 239 25.26 -3.72 0.84
CA PHE A 239 24.71 -4.67 1.81
C PHE A 239 24.02 -5.89 1.16
N ILE A 240 23.91 -5.93 -0.17
CA ILE A 240 23.58 -7.17 -0.87
C ILE A 240 24.88 -7.90 -1.16
N ALA A 241 25.01 -9.13 -0.67
CA ALA A 241 26.17 -9.93 -1.02
C ALA A 241 26.13 -10.21 -2.54
N ARG A 242 27.29 -10.14 -3.23
CA ARG A 242 27.51 -11.08 -4.34
C ARG A 242 27.20 -12.45 -3.77
N ALA A 243 26.29 -13.20 -4.40
CA ALA A 243 25.76 -14.47 -3.90
C ALA A 243 26.80 -15.17 -3.02
N PRO A 244 26.53 -15.35 -1.72
CA PRO A 244 27.57 -15.81 -0.81
C PRO A 244 28.12 -17.12 -1.34
N GLU A 245 29.46 -17.30 -1.35
CA GLU A 245 30.11 -18.54 -1.84
C GLU A 245 29.56 -19.80 -1.14
N LYS A 246 28.90 -19.61 0.01
CA LYS A 246 28.11 -20.61 0.73
C LYS A 246 26.71 -20.07 1.02
N PRO A 247 25.64 -20.86 0.84
CA PRO A 247 24.29 -20.46 1.22
C PRO A 247 24.23 -20.14 2.72
N VAL A 248 23.67 -18.98 3.07
CA VAL A 248 23.39 -18.60 4.46
C VAL A 248 22.37 -19.59 5.03
N ARG A 249 22.68 -20.20 6.19
CA ARG A 249 21.79 -21.19 6.80
C ARG A 249 20.64 -20.50 7.53
N CYS A 250 19.47 -21.13 7.52
CA CYS A 250 18.34 -20.68 8.34
C CYS A 250 18.77 -20.56 9.81
N GLY A 251 18.69 -19.36 10.37
CA GLY A 251 19.09 -19.06 11.75
C GLY A 251 20.47 -18.41 11.91
N GLU A 252 21.29 -18.30 10.86
CA GLU A 252 22.50 -17.45 10.90
C GLU A 252 22.10 -15.98 10.86
N GLN A 253 22.49 -15.22 11.89
CA GLN A 253 22.31 -13.78 11.89
C GLN A 253 23.31 -13.15 10.92
N VAL A 254 22.81 -12.57 9.82
CA VAL A 254 23.59 -11.61 9.04
C VAL A 254 23.64 -10.31 9.84
N GLN A 255 24.68 -10.15 10.65
CA GLN A 255 24.93 -8.90 11.38
C GLN A 255 25.68 -7.94 10.46
N ASP A 256 24.93 -7.22 9.63
CA ASP A 256 25.45 -6.13 8.82
C ASP A 256 25.16 -4.79 9.52
N LYS A 257 26.22 -4.03 9.84
CA LYS A 257 26.10 -2.74 10.53
C LYS A 257 25.21 -1.74 9.78
N THR A 258 25.21 -1.81 8.45
CA THR A 258 24.36 -0.99 7.59
C THR A 258 22.89 -1.33 7.78
N ILE A 259 22.55 -2.62 7.79
CA ILE A 259 21.19 -3.10 7.99
C ILE A 259 20.69 -2.72 9.40
N GLU A 260 21.54 -2.90 10.40
CA GLU A 260 21.21 -2.54 11.79
C GLU A 260 20.95 -1.04 11.95
N GLU A 261 21.77 -0.20 11.33
CA GLU A 261 21.61 1.26 11.38
C GLU A 261 20.34 1.73 10.66
N ALA A 262 20.09 1.24 9.45
CA ALA A 262 18.87 1.56 8.70
C ALA A 262 17.61 1.12 9.46
N ALA A 263 17.64 -0.07 10.07
CA ALA A 263 16.54 -0.55 10.90
C ALA A 263 16.32 0.32 12.15
N ARG A 264 17.40 0.78 12.80
CA ARG A 264 17.34 1.68 13.96
C ARG A 264 16.70 3.02 13.57
N LEU A 265 17.18 3.63 12.50
CA LEU A 265 16.66 4.89 11.97
C LEU A 265 15.19 4.78 11.54
N ALA A 266 14.77 3.63 10.97
CA ALA A 266 13.37 3.36 10.67
C ALA A 266 12.51 3.31 11.94
N GLY A 267 13.02 2.66 13.00
CA GLY A 267 12.36 2.64 14.30
C GLY A 267 12.18 4.04 14.91
N GLU A 268 13.14 4.94 14.72
CA GLU A 268 13.07 6.35 15.16
C GLU A 268 12.08 7.18 14.35
N ALA A 269 11.92 6.90 13.06
CA ALA A 269 10.95 7.57 12.20
C ALA A 269 9.49 7.25 12.59
N ALA A 270 9.26 6.11 13.24
CA ALA A 270 7.93 5.75 13.74
C ALA A 270 7.44 6.74 14.82
N SER A 271 6.21 7.21 14.67
CA SER A 271 5.58 8.21 15.55
C SER A 271 4.27 7.68 16.16
N PRO A 272 4.33 6.58 16.93
CA PRO A 272 3.13 5.97 17.50
C PRO A 272 2.50 6.89 18.55
N ARG A 273 1.19 6.75 18.75
CA ARG A 273 0.50 7.40 19.88
C ARG A 273 1.05 6.89 21.22
N SER A 274 0.97 7.73 22.25
CA SER A 274 1.37 7.39 23.62
C SER A 274 0.83 6.02 24.05
N GLY A 275 1.69 5.21 24.67
CA GLY A 275 1.37 3.83 25.07
C GLY A 275 1.57 2.77 23.99
N SER A 276 2.00 3.15 22.77
CA SER A 276 2.36 2.23 21.68
C SER A 276 3.85 2.26 21.30
N GLU A 277 4.71 2.59 22.26
CA GLU A 277 6.16 2.73 22.07
C GLU A 277 6.85 1.46 21.54
N TYR A 278 6.31 0.28 21.89
CA TYR A 278 6.78 -1.00 21.37
C TYR A 278 6.82 -1.04 19.83
N LYS A 279 5.99 -0.23 19.15
CA LYS A 279 5.96 -0.19 17.69
C LYS A 279 7.29 0.25 17.08
N ARG A 280 8.10 1.06 17.76
CA ARG A 280 9.44 1.44 17.30
C ARG A 280 10.36 0.22 17.19
N GLN A 281 10.33 -0.63 18.22
CA GLN A 281 11.09 -1.89 18.26
C GLN A 281 10.58 -2.90 17.24
N VAL A 282 9.26 -2.95 17.03
CA VAL A 282 8.67 -3.76 15.96
C VAL A 282 9.15 -3.28 14.60
N VAL A 283 9.07 -1.98 14.30
CA VAL A 283 9.57 -1.41 13.04
C VAL A 283 11.03 -1.79 12.81
N TYR A 284 11.89 -1.60 13.81
CA TYR A 284 13.29 -2.04 13.75
C TYR A 284 13.38 -3.53 13.34
N GLY A 285 12.67 -4.41 14.05
CA GLY A 285 12.71 -5.85 13.77
C GLY A 285 12.17 -6.22 12.39
N LEU A 286 11.09 -5.59 11.92
CA LEU A 286 10.53 -5.83 10.58
C LEU A 286 11.47 -5.32 9.48
N THR A 287 11.96 -4.08 9.58
CA THR A 287 12.90 -3.49 8.62
C THR A 287 14.16 -4.33 8.50
N ARG A 288 14.74 -4.74 9.63
CA ARG A 288 15.94 -5.60 9.68
C ARG A 288 15.72 -6.92 8.95
N ARG A 289 14.58 -7.58 9.15
CA ARG A 289 14.24 -8.84 8.45
C ARG A 289 14.10 -8.65 6.95
N ILE A 290 13.40 -7.61 6.51
CA ILE A 290 13.25 -7.33 5.07
C ILE A 290 14.61 -7.08 4.43
N LEU A 291 15.44 -6.21 5.01
CA LEU A 291 16.77 -5.90 4.48
C LEU A 291 17.69 -7.13 4.47
N THR A 292 17.62 -7.99 5.49
CA THR A 292 18.37 -9.25 5.54
C THR A 292 17.93 -10.22 4.44
N ALA A 293 16.61 -10.35 4.22
CA ALA A 293 16.07 -11.17 3.14
C ALA A 293 16.50 -10.63 1.76
N MET A 294 16.50 -9.31 1.57
CA MET A 294 17.01 -8.67 0.36
C MET A 294 18.50 -8.93 0.14
N ALA A 295 19.30 -8.89 1.21
CA ALA A 295 20.75 -9.13 1.21
C ALA A 295 21.14 -10.56 0.84
N THR A 296 20.42 -11.54 1.39
CA THR A 296 20.71 -12.97 1.20
C THR A 296 20.01 -13.58 -0.01
N GLY A 297 18.95 -12.94 -0.52
CA GLY A 297 18.09 -13.50 -1.55
C GLY A 297 17.12 -14.57 -1.03
N ILE A 298 17.15 -14.89 0.27
CA ILE A 298 16.27 -15.87 0.90
C ILE A 298 14.95 -15.17 1.27
N ARG A 299 13.84 -15.65 0.72
CA ARG A 299 12.50 -15.20 1.13
C ARG A 299 12.05 -16.06 2.32
N ASP A 300 11.69 -15.44 3.43
CA ASP A 300 11.07 -16.15 4.56
C ASP A 300 9.80 -16.89 4.06
N GLY A 301 9.84 -18.22 4.11
CA GLY A 301 8.84 -19.13 3.54
C GLY A 301 9.39 -20.23 2.63
N GLU A 302 10.66 -20.16 2.21
CA GLU A 302 11.39 -21.28 1.59
C GLU A 302 12.24 -22.10 2.58
N ALA A 303 12.31 -21.64 3.84
CA ALA A 303 12.86 -22.41 4.94
C ALA A 303 11.74 -23.24 5.61
N SER A 304 11.53 -24.44 5.07
CA SER A 304 10.84 -25.61 5.69
C SER A 304 9.39 -25.42 6.16
#